data_AF-A0A251PE25-F1
#
_entry.id   AF-A0A251PE25-F1
#
_cell.length_a   1.000
_cell.length_b   1.000
_cell.length_c   1.000
_cell.angle_alpha   90.00
_cell.angle_beta   90.00
_cell.angle_gamma   90.00
#
_symmetry.space_group_name_H-M   'P 1'
#
loop_
_entity.id
_entity.type
_entity.pdbx_description
1 polymer ?
#
loop_
_entity_poly.entity_id
_entity_poly.type
_entity_poly.pdbx_seq_one_letter_code
_entity_poly.pdbx_strand_id
1 'polypeptide(L)'
;MLEKIGLPAKPSLRGNTWVVDASHSQGCTSQFTFINRKHHCRRRGGLFCNSCTRQKMFLRGQGDSPVRICEPCEKLEEAARFEGHGHKTRAGRGSLKLTSKPEDEVLNQILGNDRKESGQEPNSNVVASI
;
A
#
# COMPACT_ATOMS: atom_id res chain seq x y z
N MET A 1 -5.23 5.89 11.35
CA MET A 1 -6.63 5.76 10.89
C MET A 1 -7.22 4.36 11.06
N LEU A 2 -6.44 3.33 11.40
CA LEU A 2 -6.94 1.96 11.62
C LEU A 2 -7.74 1.77 12.92
N GLU A 3 -7.54 2.64 13.91
CA GLU A 3 -8.17 2.54 15.24
C GLU A 3 -9.60 3.09 15.26
N LYS A 4 -9.94 4.03 14.36
CA LYS A 4 -11.28 4.65 14.30
C LYS A 4 -12.38 3.72 13.76
N ILE A 5 -11.99 2.59 13.16
CA ILE A 5 -12.87 1.51 12.70
C ILE A 5 -12.81 0.28 13.63
N GLY A 6 -12.16 0.40 14.80
CA GLY A 6 -12.11 -0.68 15.81
C GLY A 6 -11.35 -1.94 15.36
N LEU A 7 -10.48 -1.83 14.35
CA LEU A 7 -9.69 -2.97 13.86
C LEU A 7 -8.24 -2.86 14.33
N PRO A 8 -7.68 -3.88 15.02
CA PRO A 8 -6.30 -3.83 15.47
C PRO A 8 -5.34 -3.80 14.28
N ALA A 9 -4.27 -3.01 14.42
CA ALA A 9 -3.22 -2.81 13.43
C ALA A 9 -2.50 -4.10 13.01
N LYS A 10 -2.53 -5.13 13.88
CA LYS A 10 -1.95 -6.45 13.59
C LYS A 10 -3.04 -7.47 13.28
N PRO A 11 -2.97 -8.14 12.12
CA PRO A 11 -3.93 -9.18 11.77
C PRO A 11 -4.08 -10.32 12.76
N SER A 12 -2.96 -10.74 13.34
CA SER A 12 -2.86 -11.89 14.22
C SER A 12 -3.53 -11.72 15.60
N LEU A 13 -3.85 -10.48 16.01
CA LEU A 13 -4.43 -10.20 17.32
C LEU A 13 -5.96 -10.25 17.35
N ARG A 14 -6.61 -10.47 16.20
CA ARG A 14 -8.06 -10.69 16.18
C ARG A 14 -8.33 -12.12 16.57
N GLY A 15 -8.85 -12.31 17.79
CA GLY A 15 -9.23 -13.62 18.32
C GLY A 15 -9.95 -14.46 17.26
N ASN A 16 -9.52 -15.71 17.14
CA ASN A 16 -9.96 -16.67 16.13
C ASN A 16 -11.40 -17.17 16.37
N THR A 17 -12.33 -16.34 16.83
CA THR A 17 -13.72 -16.76 17.01
C THR A 17 -14.36 -16.93 15.63
N TRP A 18 -14.19 -18.12 15.10
CA TRP A 18 -14.95 -18.62 13.96
C TRP A 18 -16.40 -18.69 14.38
N VAL A 19 -17.24 -17.91 13.71
CA VAL A 19 -18.67 -17.96 13.93
C VAL A 19 -19.13 -19.37 13.59
N VAL A 20 -19.64 -20.08 14.60
CA VAL A 20 -20.05 -21.49 14.46
C VAL A 20 -21.22 -21.59 13.49
N ASP A 21 -22.21 -20.72 13.65
CA ASP A 21 -23.38 -20.71 12.77
C ASP A 21 -24.04 -19.33 12.62
N ALA A 22 -24.76 -19.15 11.51
CA ALA A 22 -25.62 -18.02 11.19
C ALA A 22 -26.68 -18.44 10.16
N SER A 23 -27.87 -17.83 10.21
CA SER A 23 -28.93 -18.06 9.20
C SER A 23 -28.75 -17.25 7.93
N HIS A 24 -28.08 -16.09 8.02
CA HIS A 24 -27.85 -15.17 6.92
C HIS A 24 -26.38 -14.80 6.79
N SER A 25 -25.98 -14.43 5.58
CA SER A 25 -24.67 -13.85 5.31
C SER A 25 -24.45 -12.58 6.14
N GLN A 26 -23.24 -12.36 6.64
CA GLN A 26 -22.89 -11.12 7.34
C GLN A 26 -22.46 -10.00 6.37
N GLY A 27 -22.36 -10.31 5.07
CA GLY A 27 -22.01 -9.34 4.02
C GLY A 27 -23.20 -8.87 3.19
N CYS A 28 -24.34 -9.56 3.28
CA CYS A 28 -25.57 -9.24 2.55
C CYS A 28 -26.77 -9.90 3.23
N THR A 29 -27.99 -9.65 2.78
CA THR A 29 -29.21 -10.21 3.37
C THR A 29 -29.56 -11.62 2.88
N SER A 30 -28.65 -12.31 2.15
CA SER A 30 -28.95 -13.65 1.64
C SER A 30 -29.00 -14.69 2.77
N GLN A 31 -30.06 -15.51 2.78
CA GLN A 31 -30.20 -16.64 3.68
C GLN A 31 -29.36 -17.82 3.19
N PHE A 32 -28.72 -18.54 4.11
CA PHE A 32 -28.02 -19.77 3.79
C PHE A 32 -29.01 -20.90 3.52
N THR A 33 -28.75 -21.66 2.46
CA THR A 33 -29.56 -22.80 2.03
C THR A 33 -28.64 -23.93 1.59
N PHE A 34 -29.20 -25.06 1.14
CA PHE A 34 -28.39 -26.16 0.61
C PHE A 34 -27.52 -25.74 -0.58
N ILE A 35 -28.00 -24.80 -1.40
CA ILE A 35 -27.30 -24.26 -2.57
C ILE A 35 -26.46 -23.04 -2.19
N ASN A 36 -27.00 -22.14 -1.36
CA ASN A 36 -26.25 -20.99 -0.83
C ASN A 36 -25.46 -21.40 0.43
N ARG A 37 -24.29 -21.98 0.22
CA ARG A 37 -23.45 -22.53 1.29
C ARG A 37 -22.72 -21.45 2.09
N LYS A 38 -22.40 -21.82 3.33
CA LYS A 38 -21.67 -21.01 4.31
C LYS A 38 -20.17 -20.97 4.00
N HIS A 39 -19.57 -19.78 4.05
CA HIS A 39 -18.14 -19.59 3.89
C HIS A 39 -17.58 -18.67 4.97
N HIS A 40 -16.50 -19.10 5.62
CA HIS A 40 -15.81 -18.28 6.62
C HIS A 40 -14.82 -17.31 5.98
N CYS A 41 -14.82 -16.07 6.46
CA CYS A 41 -13.74 -15.12 6.20
C CYS A 41 -12.55 -15.46 7.10
N ARG A 42 -11.41 -15.84 6.53
CA ARG A 42 -10.22 -16.23 7.32
C ARG A 42 -9.67 -15.08 8.17
N ARG A 43 -9.96 -13.83 7.80
CA ARG A 43 -9.48 -12.61 8.47
C ARG A 43 -10.27 -12.21 9.72
N ARG A 44 -11.58 -12.49 9.75
CA ARG A 44 -12.50 -12.04 10.82
C ARG A 44 -13.36 -13.16 11.41
N GLY A 45 -13.31 -14.38 10.87
CA GLY A 45 -14.08 -15.53 11.37
C GLY A 45 -15.59 -15.51 11.07
N GLY A 46 -16.11 -14.44 10.45
CA GLY A 46 -17.54 -14.32 10.11
C GLY A 46 -18.00 -15.23 8.97
N LEU A 47 -19.32 -15.46 8.89
CA LEU A 47 -19.98 -16.29 7.89
C LEU A 47 -20.57 -15.47 6.73
N PHE A 48 -20.29 -15.90 5.50
CA PHE A 48 -20.66 -15.19 4.27
C PHE A 48 -21.07 -16.17 3.17
N CYS A 49 -21.83 -15.69 2.19
CA CYS A 49 -22.11 -16.42 0.96
C CYS A 49 -20.93 -16.33 -0.03
N ASN A 50 -21.00 -17.09 -1.13
CA ASN A 50 -19.92 -17.13 -2.12
C ASN A 50 -19.71 -15.78 -2.81
N SER A 51 -20.79 -15.03 -3.08
CA SER A 51 -20.69 -13.70 -3.72
C SER A 51 -19.97 -12.69 -2.83
N CYS A 52 -20.21 -12.69 -1.52
CA CYS A 52 -19.52 -11.81 -0.58
C CYS A 52 -18.07 -12.20 -0.27
N THR A 53 -17.58 -13.34 -0.79
CA THR A 53 -16.23 -13.87 -0.53
C THR A 53 -15.53 -14.38 -1.79
N ARG A 54 -15.75 -13.71 -2.93
CA ARG A 54 -15.21 -14.15 -4.24
C ARG A 54 -13.69 -14.16 -4.31
N GLN A 55 -13.04 -13.28 -3.57
CA GLN A 55 -11.61 -13.05 -3.68
C GLN A 55 -10.82 -13.84 -2.63
N LYS A 56 -9.59 -14.18 -3.00
CA LYS A 56 -8.59 -14.74 -2.08
C LYS A 56 -7.39 -13.83 -2.06
N MET A 57 -6.80 -13.65 -0.88
CA MET A 57 -5.62 -12.80 -0.74
C MET A 57 -4.64 -13.34 0.29
N PHE A 58 -3.38 -12.97 0.15
CA PHE A 58 -2.35 -13.19 1.16
C PHE A 58 -2.57 -12.21 2.32
N LEU A 59 -2.69 -12.75 3.52
CA LEU A 59 -2.84 -11.97 4.75
C LEU A 59 -1.50 -11.89 5.46
N ARG A 60 -1.11 -10.68 5.87
CA ARG A 60 0.12 -10.46 6.64
C ARG A 60 0.08 -11.27 7.95
N GLY A 61 1.11 -12.08 8.19
CA GLY A 61 1.22 -12.91 9.39
C GLY A 61 0.34 -14.16 9.41
N GLN A 62 -0.16 -14.61 8.25
CA GLN A 62 -0.99 -15.81 8.16
C GLN A 62 -0.62 -16.70 6.97
N GLY A 63 0.50 -17.42 7.09
CA GLY A 63 0.98 -18.42 6.13
C GLY A 63 1.28 -17.88 4.73
N ASP A 64 1.72 -18.77 3.85
CA ASP A 64 2.19 -18.43 2.49
C ASP A 64 1.17 -18.78 1.40
N SER A 65 -0.11 -18.91 1.76
CA SER A 65 -1.17 -19.28 0.82
C SER A 65 -2.29 -18.25 0.81
N PRO A 66 -2.87 -17.92 -0.37
CA PRO A 66 -3.98 -16.98 -0.45
C PRO A 66 -5.24 -17.59 0.17
N VAL A 67 -5.89 -16.85 1.07
CA VAL A 67 -7.06 -17.33 1.81
C VAL A 67 -8.32 -16.56 1.43
N ARG A 68 -9.46 -17.24 1.55
CA ARG A 68 -10.78 -16.64 1.33
C ARG A 68 -11.08 -15.60 2.39
N ILE A 69 -11.52 -14.43 1.95
CA ILE A 69 -11.90 -13.32 2.81
C ILE A 69 -13.17 -12.63 2.29
N CYS A 70 -13.84 -11.88 3.15
CA CYS A 70 -15.02 -11.09 2.74
C CYS A 70 -14.61 -9.74 2.15
N GLU A 71 -15.46 -9.18 1.28
CA GLU A 71 -15.22 -7.90 0.60
C GLU A 71 -14.80 -6.76 1.55
N PRO A 72 -15.38 -6.59 2.76
CA PRO A 72 -14.91 -5.55 3.68
C PRO A 72 -13.47 -5.78 4.15
N CYS A 73 -13.06 -7.04 4.37
CA CYS A 73 -11.68 -7.35 4.75
C CYS A 73 -10.71 -7.15 3.60
N GLU A 74 -11.16 -7.36 2.36
CA GLU A 74 -10.37 -7.11 1.16
C GLU A 74 -10.00 -5.64 1.07
N LYS A 75 -11.00 -4.76 1.14
CA LYS A 75 -10.82 -3.31 1.09
C LYS A 75 -9.89 -2.80 2.19
N LEU A 76 -10.02 -3.35 3.40
CA LEU A 76 -9.16 -3.00 4.53
C LEU A 76 -7.71 -3.41 4.32
N GLU A 77 -7.48 -4.62 3.83
CA GLU A 77 -6.13 -5.11 3.60
C GLU A 77 -5.47 -4.41 2.41
N GLU A 78 -6.25 -4.06 1.37
CA GLU A 78 -5.77 -3.24 0.25
C GLU A 78 -5.38 -1.82 0.70
N ALA A 79 -6.21 -1.17 1.53
CA ALA A 79 -5.87 0.13 2.12
C ALA A 79 -4.59 0.06 2.98
N ALA A 80 -4.43 -1.01 3.78
CA ALA A 80 -3.25 -1.22 4.62
C ALA A 80 -1.96 -1.51 3.83
N ARG A 81 -2.06 -1.92 2.56
CA ARG A 81 -0.91 -2.03 1.65
C ARG A 81 -0.44 -0.65 1.19
N PHE A 82 -1.37 0.25 0.90
CA PHE A 82 -1.06 1.61 0.46
C PHE A 82 -0.41 2.45 1.58
N GLU A 83 -0.91 2.35 2.81
CA GLU A 83 -0.34 3.07 3.97
C GLU A 83 1.10 2.61 4.32
N GLY A 84 1.49 1.39 3.93
CA GLY A 84 2.85 0.87 4.13
C GLY A 84 3.95 1.60 3.33
N HIS A 85 3.58 2.43 2.35
CA HIS A 85 4.52 3.23 1.56
C HIS A 85 4.68 4.68 2.06
N GLY A 86 3.94 5.11 3.09
CA GLY A 86 3.89 6.51 3.53
C GLY A 86 4.91 6.93 4.60
N HIS A 87 5.66 6.00 5.21
CA HIS A 87 6.60 6.27 6.31
C HIS A 87 8.04 5.82 6.03
N LYS A 88 8.52 5.93 4.78
CA LYS A 88 9.97 5.94 4.51
C LYS A 88 10.45 7.37 4.31
N THR A 89 10.81 8.04 5.39
CA THR A 89 11.78 9.13 5.30
C THR A 89 13.11 8.54 4.83
N ARG A 90 13.50 8.90 3.60
CA ARG A 90 14.85 8.91 2.99
C ARG A 90 15.81 7.74 3.31
N ALA A 91 15.89 6.78 2.38
CA ALA A 91 17.15 6.28 1.78
C ALA A 91 16.87 5.13 0.80
N GLY A 92 17.28 5.30 -0.46
CA GLY A 92 17.91 4.26 -1.28
C GLY A 92 17.10 3.05 -1.78
N ARG A 93 16.96 3.01 -3.11
CA ARG A 93 17.11 1.83 -4.02
C ARG A 93 15.93 0.86 -4.25
N GLY A 94 15.48 0.81 -5.51
CA GLY A 94 15.04 -0.39 -6.27
C GLY A 94 13.54 -0.66 -6.33
N SER A 95 12.78 -0.12 -7.28
CA SER A 95 12.54 -0.60 -8.65
C SER A 95 11.72 -1.89 -8.77
N LEU A 96 10.40 -1.74 -8.93
CA LEU A 96 9.58 -2.61 -9.79
C LEU A 96 8.82 -1.72 -10.78
N LYS A 97 8.89 -2.14 -12.03
CA LYS A 97 8.71 -1.38 -13.27
C LYS A 97 7.22 -1.15 -13.56
N LEU A 98 6.77 0.11 -13.57
CA LEU A 98 5.52 0.50 -14.23
C LEU A 98 5.80 1.76 -15.05
N THR A 99 5.47 1.68 -16.32
CA THR A 99 5.84 2.61 -17.39
C THR A 99 4.89 3.81 -17.45
N SER A 100 5.43 5.03 -17.34
CA SER A 100 4.88 6.23 -18.00
C SER A 100 5.85 7.40 -17.80
N LYS A 101 6.51 7.85 -18.86
CA LYS A 101 7.06 9.21 -18.95
C LYS A 101 6.80 9.74 -20.36
N PRO A 102 6.16 10.91 -20.48
CA PRO A 102 6.73 11.94 -21.35
C PRO A 102 6.83 13.34 -20.72
N GLU A 103 6.34 13.56 -19.50
CA GLU A 103 6.24 14.92 -18.92
C GLU A 103 7.51 15.42 -18.21
N ASP A 104 8.39 14.53 -17.76
CA ASP A 104 9.61 14.89 -17.01
C ASP A 104 10.75 15.46 -17.88
N GLU A 105 10.68 15.31 -19.21
CA GLU A 105 11.77 15.75 -20.11
C GLU A 105 11.64 17.22 -20.47
N VAL A 106 10.43 17.77 -20.46
CA VAL A 106 10.15 19.19 -20.75
C VAL A 106 10.73 20.11 -19.67
N LEU A 107 10.73 19.68 -18.40
CA LEU A 107 11.18 20.54 -17.30
C LEU A 107 12.71 20.68 -17.26
N ASN A 108 13.45 19.67 -17.72
CA ASN A 108 14.91 19.67 -17.68
C ASN A 108 15.55 20.51 -18.80
N GLN A 109 14.84 20.75 -19.91
CA GLN A 109 15.33 21.64 -20.97
C GLN A 109 15.25 23.13 -20.59
N ILE A 110 14.37 23.50 -19.64
CA ILE A 110 14.14 24.90 -19.26
C ILE A 110 15.21 25.41 -18.27
N LEU A 111 15.88 24.53 -17.53
CA LEU A 111 16.74 24.92 -16.38
C LEU A 111 18.25 24.76 -16.61
N GLY A 112 18.71 24.36 -17.81
CA GLY A 112 20.03 23.75 -18.00
C GLY A 112 21.05 24.44 -18.93
N ASN A 113 21.03 25.77 -19.13
CA ASN A 113 22.12 26.43 -19.87
C ASN A 113 23.05 27.24 -18.96
N ASP A 114 24.33 26.85 -19.04
CA ASP A 114 25.43 27.04 -18.10
C ASP A 114 26.22 28.34 -18.32
N ARG A 115 26.97 28.71 -17.26
CA ARG A 115 27.84 29.87 -17.12
C ARG A 115 29.27 29.44 -17.44
N LYS A 116 29.91 30.04 -18.45
CA LYS A 116 31.27 29.67 -18.88
C LYS A 116 32.38 30.17 -17.92
N GLU A 117 33.23 29.21 -17.52
CA GLU A 117 34.67 29.19 -17.15
C GLU A 117 35.53 30.27 -17.86
N SER A 118 36.73 30.71 -17.44
CA SER A 118 37.89 30.06 -16.79
C SER A 118 38.95 31.13 -16.44
N GLY A 119 39.79 30.92 -15.42
CA GLY A 119 40.87 31.86 -14.99
C GLY A 119 42.24 31.67 -15.66
N GLN A 120 43.18 32.58 -15.37
CA GLN A 120 44.62 32.35 -15.05
C GLN A 120 45.33 33.72 -14.83
N GLU A 121 46.04 33.89 -13.71
CA GLU A 121 46.98 35.00 -13.41
C GLU A 121 48.35 34.76 -14.11
N PRO A 122 49.25 35.76 -14.31
CA PRO A 122 50.23 36.11 -13.24
C PRO A 122 50.86 37.54 -13.22
N ASN A 123 51.36 37.86 -12.02
CA ASN A 123 52.58 38.62 -11.64
C ASN A 123 52.66 40.17 -11.63
N SER A 124 52.69 40.68 -10.39
CA SER A 124 53.59 41.66 -9.76
C SER A 124 54.17 42.85 -10.56
N ASN A 125 53.88 44.07 -10.11
CA ASN A 125 54.90 44.88 -9.41
C ASN A 125 54.28 46.05 -8.63
N VAL A 126 55.09 46.54 -7.69
CA VAL A 126 54.85 47.43 -6.55
C VAL A 126 54.69 48.93 -6.87
N VAL A 127 54.33 49.68 -5.80
CA VAL A 127 54.40 51.14 -5.51
C VAL A 127 53.36 52.06 -6.16
N ALA A 128 52.93 53.19 -5.58
CA ALA A 128 52.76 53.73 -4.23
C ALA A 128 51.97 55.06 -4.41
N SER A 129 51.18 55.43 -3.40
CA SER A 129 50.87 56.79 -2.93
C SER A 129 50.73 57.96 -3.93
N ILE A 130 49.57 58.62 -3.95
CA ILE A 130 49.19 59.88 -3.25
C ILE A 130 47.76 60.23 -3.69
#